data_AF-A0A940TY79-F1
#
_entry.id   AF-A0A940TY79-F1
#
_cell.length_a   1.000
_cell.length_b   1.000
_cell.length_c   1.000
_cell.angle_alpha   90.00
_cell.angle_beta   90.00
_cell.angle_gamma   90.00
#
_symmetry.space_group_name_H-M   'P 1'
#
loop_
_entity.id
_entity.type
_entity.pdbx_description
1 polymer ?
#
loop_
_entity_poly.entity_id
_entity_poly.type
_entity_poly.pdbx_seq_one_letter_code
_entity_poly.pdbx_strand_id
1 'polypeptide(L)'
;GEAESIDSRLLTSLQEQTGIVHAHLNLGGQPLDAYGIWMGLSKEDTLRQINEALDFIGENSPATFGGDFNAEPDSSVVQAVHQAGFDDPFLILGFDPPPPTDPAINPQIHIDNVFTRALIPVSAVVLPSLASDHRMVVVELDFDMP
;
A
#
# COMPACT_ATOMS: atom_id res chain seq x y z
N GLY A 1 3.22 14.03 -10.99
CA GLY A 1 3.15 14.14 -12.46
C GLY A 1 1.74 13.87 -12.91
N GLU A 2 1.45 14.06 -14.19
CA GLU A 2 0.22 13.50 -14.78
C GLU A 2 0.39 11.98 -14.99
N ALA A 3 -0.71 11.23 -14.95
CA ALA A 3 -0.70 9.81 -15.27
C ALA A 3 -0.62 9.62 -16.79
N GLU A 4 0.36 8.86 -17.25
CA GLU A 4 0.51 8.49 -18.67
C GLU A 4 -0.48 7.40 -19.07
N SER A 5 -0.78 6.49 -18.13
CA SER A 5 -1.81 5.45 -18.30
C SER A 5 -2.42 5.07 -16.95
N ILE A 6 -3.63 4.51 -17.01
CA ILE A 6 -4.35 3.97 -15.86
C ILE A 6 -4.99 2.65 -16.30
N ASP A 7 -4.82 1.60 -15.49
CA ASP A 7 -5.53 0.34 -15.63
C ASP A 7 -5.95 -0.22 -14.26
N SER A 8 -6.77 -1.27 -14.27
CA SER A 8 -7.34 -1.84 -13.05
C SER A 8 -7.69 -3.31 -13.23
N ARG A 9 -7.73 -4.05 -12.12
CA ARG A 9 -8.17 -5.45 -12.07
C ARG A 9 -9.15 -5.63 -10.92
N LEU A 10 -10.29 -6.28 -11.20
CA LEU A 10 -11.18 -6.77 -10.15
C LEU A 10 -10.55 -7.99 -9.48
N LEU A 11 -10.63 -8.05 -8.16
CA LEU A 11 -10.07 -9.13 -7.35
C LEU A 11 -11.17 -10.10 -6.92
N THR A 12 -10.91 -11.38 -7.08
CA THR A 12 -11.87 -12.43 -6.77
C THR A 12 -12.16 -12.47 -5.27
N SER A 13 -13.42 -12.74 -4.93
CA SER A 13 -13.89 -12.77 -3.54
C SER A 13 -14.92 -13.87 -3.36
N LEU A 14 -14.98 -14.45 -2.17
CA LEU A 14 -16.15 -15.24 -1.72
C LEU A 14 -17.28 -14.33 -1.22
N GLN A 15 -16.96 -13.08 -0.88
CA GLN A 15 -17.87 -12.09 -0.32
C GLN A 15 -17.98 -10.89 -1.28
N GLU A 16 -17.52 -9.71 -0.85
CA GLU A 16 -17.54 -8.49 -1.65
C GLU A 16 -16.34 -8.45 -2.60
N GLN A 17 -16.61 -8.22 -3.88
CA GLN A 17 -15.59 -8.05 -4.90
C GLN A 17 -14.95 -6.67 -4.77
N THR A 18 -13.62 -6.63 -4.78
CA THR A 18 -12.84 -5.40 -4.72
C THR A 18 -11.99 -5.24 -5.97
N GLY A 19 -11.07 -4.28 -5.98
CA GLY A 19 -10.18 -4.05 -7.11
C GLY A 19 -8.86 -3.41 -6.71
N ILE A 20 -7.90 -3.56 -7.60
CA ILE A 20 -6.65 -2.81 -7.62
C ILE A 20 -6.67 -1.85 -8.82
N VAL A 21 -6.23 -0.63 -8.59
CA VAL A 21 -6.05 0.39 -9.63
C VAL A 21 -4.56 0.72 -9.72
N HIS A 22 -4.07 0.91 -10.93
CA HIS A 22 -2.70 1.27 -11.21
C HIS A 22 -2.65 2.52 -12.08
N ALA A 23 -1.74 3.43 -11.75
CA ALA A 23 -1.39 4.56 -12.57
C ALA A 23 0.11 4.54 -12.86
N HIS A 24 0.47 4.58 -14.15
CA HIS A 24 1.85 4.82 -14.57
C HIS A 24 2.09 6.32 -14.61
N LEU A 25 2.99 6.81 -13.78
CA LEU A 25 3.28 8.23 -13.60
C LEU A 25 4.64 8.58 -14.19
N ASN A 26 4.73 9.76 -14.79
CA ASN A 26 6.02 10.36 -15.15
C ASN A 26 6.30 11.57 -14.26
N LEU A 27 7.32 11.43 -13.42
CA LEU A 27 7.76 12.41 -12.43
C LEU A 27 9.02 13.10 -12.93
N GLY A 28 8.87 14.04 -13.87
CA GLY A 28 10.01 14.80 -14.38
C GLY A 28 11.03 13.96 -15.17
N GLY A 29 10.57 12.93 -15.88
CA GLY A 29 11.40 11.99 -16.62
C GLY A 29 11.64 10.66 -15.91
N GLN A 30 11.24 10.54 -14.65
CA GLN A 30 11.34 9.31 -13.86
C GLN A 30 9.98 8.57 -13.87
N PRO A 31 9.90 7.32 -14.34
CA PRO A 31 8.69 6.52 -14.27
C PRO A 31 8.41 6.08 -12.83
N LEU A 32 7.13 5.98 -12.47
CA LEU A 32 6.67 5.39 -11.21
C LEU A 32 5.37 4.63 -11.44
N ASP A 33 5.34 3.36 -11.04
CA ASP A 33 4.11 2.58 -10.98
C ASP A 33 3.43 2.79 -9.61
N ALA A 34 2.23 3.37 -9.59
CA ALA A 34 1.49 3.65 -8.36
C ALA A 34 0.21 2.79 -8.29
N TYR A 35 0.11 1.95 -7.26
CA TYR A 35 -1.01 1.03 -7.07
C TYR A 35 -1.84 1.41 -5.84
N GLY A 36 -3.16 1.43 -6.03
CA GLY A 36 -4.17 1.64 -4.99
C GLY A 36 -5.06 0.41 -4.82
N ILE A 37 -5.31 -0.01 -3.59
CA ILE A 37 -6.17 -1.16 -3.28
C ILE A 37 -7.10 -0.89 -2.10
N TRP A 38 -8.26 -1.55 -2.11
CA TRP A 38 -9.07 -1.78 -0.92
C TRP A 38 -9.39 -3.26 -0.88
N MET A 39 -9.11 -3.93 0.24
CA MET A 39 -9.31 -5.37 0.39
C MET A 39 -10.53 -5.66 1.25
N GLY A 40 -11.16 -6.82 1.03
CA GLY A 40 -12.29 -7.28 1.83
C GLY A 40 -11.90 -7.56 3.29
N LEU A 41 -12.86 -7.92 4.13
CA LEU A 41 -12.64 -8.02 5.58
C LEU A 41 -12.24 -9.41 6.08
N SER A 42 -12.43 -10.45 5.26
CA SER A 42 -12.20 -11.83 5.69
C SER A 42 -10.77 -12.27 5.39
N LYS A 43 -10.14 -13.04 6.29
CA LYS A 43 -8.76 -13.51 6.10
C LYS A 43 -8.56 -14.35 4.83
N GLU A 44 -9.58 -15.07 4.41
CA GLU A 44 -9.51 -15.85 3.17
C GLU A 44 -9.58 -14.95 1.93
N ASP A 45 -10.47 -13.95 1.94
CA ASP A 45 -10.56 -13.00 0.84
C ASP A 45 -9.31 -12.13 0.78
N THR A 46 -8.81 -11.60 1.89
CA THR A 46 -7.61 -10.77 1.90
C THR A 46 -6.40 -11.54 1.36
N LEU A 47 -6.20 -12.79 1.78
CA LEU A 47 -5.10 -13.60 1.27
C LEU A 47 -5.25 -13.92 -0.24
N ARG A 48 -6.46 -14.14 -0.74
CA ARG A 48 -6.67 -14.33 -2.18
C ARG A 48 -6.40 -13.05 -2.96
N GLN A 49 -6.98 -11.94 -2.50
CA GLN A 49 -6.92 -10.64 -3.16
C GLN A 49 -5.49 -10.10 -3.21
N ILE A 50 -4.69 -10.28 -2.15
CA ILE A 50 -3.30 -9.84 -2.17
C ILE A 50 -2.47 -10.63 -3.19
N ASN A 51 -2.68 -11.94 -3.32
CA ASN A 51 -1.97 -12.74 -4.31
C ASN A 51 -2.34 -12.31 -5.74
N GLU A 52 -3.64 -12.10 -6.02
CA GLU A 52 -4.09 -11.63 -7.34
C GLU A 52 -3.62 -10.20 -7.67
N ALA A 53 -3.49 -9.34 -6.65
CA ALA A 53 -2.95 -7.99 -6.76
C ALA A 53 -1.45 -8.03 -7.03
N LEU A 54 -0.68 -8.85 -6.32
CA LEU A 54 0.76 -9.03 -6.57
C LEU A 54 1.03 -9.64 -7.96
N ASP A 55 0.19 -10.58 -8.42
CA ASP A 55 0.22 -11.10 -9.79
C ASP A 55 -0.11 -10.02 -10.85
N PHE A 56 -0.92 -9.01 -10.49
CA PHE A 56 -1.20 -7.86 -11.37
C PHE A 56 -0.03 -6.89 -11.43
N ILE A 57 0.56 -6.60 -10.27
CA ILE A 57 1.72 -5.71 -10.10
C ILE A 57 2.96 -6.29 -10.79
N GLY A 58 3.18 -7.60 -10.67
CA GLY A 58 4.37 -8.28 -11.18
C GLY A 58 5.67 -7.66 -10.67
N GLU A 59 6.64 -7.49 -11.58
CA GLU A 59 7.99 -6.99 -11.29
C GLU A 59 8.15 -5.46 -11.52
N ASN A 60 7.06 -4.73 -11.74
CA ASN A 60 7.08 -3.30 -12.07
C ASN A 60 7.82 -2.44 -11.02
N SER A 61 8.81 -1.66 -11.43
CA SER A 61 9.71 -0.97 -10.51
C SER A 61 10.30 0.29 -11.16
N PRO A 62 10.44 1.41 -10.44
CA PRO A 62 10.07 1.61 -9.03
C PRO A 62 8.56 1.68 -8.83
N ALA A 63 8.07 1.26 -7.66
CA ALA A 63 6.64 1.17 -7.41
C ALA A 63 6.22 1.56 -5.98
N THR A 64 5.00 2.11 -5.87
CA THR A 64 4.28 2.30 -4.60
C THR A 64 3.03 1.45 -4.59
N PHE A 65 2.70 0.86 -3.44
CA PHE A 65 1.51 0.03 -3.28
C PHE A 65 0.81 0.37 -1.97
N GLY A 66 -0.29 1.12 -2.07
CA GLY A 66 -0.97 1.65 -0.90
C GLY A 66 -2.48 1.44 -0.89
N GLY A 67 -3.07 1.56 0.29
CA GLY A 67 -4.49 1.37 0.51
C GLY A 67 -4.81 0.74 1.85
N ASP A 68 -6.06 0.32 2.00
CA ASP A 68 -6.55 -0.45 3.14
C ASP A 68 -6.47 -1.94 2.82
N PHE A 69 -5.57 -2.64 3.52
CA PHE A 69 -5.32 -4.06 3.33
C PHE A 69 -6.22 -4.92 4.23
N ASN A 70 -6.92 -4.32 5.20
CA ASN A 70 -7.67 -5.02 6.23
C ASN A 70 -6.87 -6.16 6.90
N ALA A 71 -5.56 -5.92 7.10
CA ALA A 71 -4.62 -6.92 7.60
C ALA A 71 -3.55 -6.28 8.49
N GLU A 72 -3.33 -6.87 9.67
CA GLU A 72 -2.32 -6.40 10.64
C GLU A 72 -0.88 -6.72 10.18
N PRO A 73 0.14 -6.02 10.72
CA PRO A 73 1.54 -6.13 10.27
C PRO A 73 2.15 -7.54 10.31
N ASP A 74 1.70 -8.41 11.22
CA ASP A 74 2.21 -9.78 11.37
C ASP A 74 1.48 -10.81 10.48
N SER A 75 0.49 -10.36 9.70
CA SER A 75 -0.36 -11.23 8.86
C SER A 75 0.38 -11.85 7.67
N SER A 76 -0.19 -12.93 7.14
CA SER A 76 0.29 -13.54 5.88
C SER A 76 0.16 -12.62 4.67
N VAL A 77 -0.74 -11.62 4.73
CA VAL A 77 -0.92 -10.62 3.67
C VAL A 77 0.30 -9.72 3.59
N VAL A 78 0.73 -9.14 4.71
CA VAL A 78 1.90 -8.27 4.78
C VAL A 78 3.19 -9.06 4.48
N GLN A 79 3.28 -10.31 4.96
CA GLN A 79 4.39 -11.20 4.57
C GLN A 79 4.48 -11.44 3.06
N ALA A 80 3.35 -11.59 2.36
CA ALA A 80 3.34 -11.76 0.90
C ALA A 80 3.82 -10.49 0.18
N VAL A 81 3.45 -9.31 0.67
CA VAL A 81 3.94 -8.02 0.15
C VAL A 81 5.46 -7.91 0.28
N HIS A 82 6.01 -8.23 1.45
CA HIS A 82 7.46 -8.25 1.66
C HIS A 82 8.19 -9.26 0.76
N GLN A 83 7.60 -10.46 0.57
CA GLN A 83 8.16 -11.46 -0.34
C GLN A 83 8.17 -11.01 -1.80
N ALA A 84 7.27 -10.11 -2.19
CA ALA A 84 7.23 -9.48 -3.51
C ALA A 84 8.22 -8.31 -3.69
N GLY A 85 9.08 -8.06 -2.69
CA GLY A 85 10.13 -7.04 -2.73
C GLY A 85 9.67 -5.64 -2.39
N PHE A 86 8.54 -5.50 -1.70
CA PHE A 86 8.07 -4.25 -1.15
C PHE A 86 8.48 -4.09 0.32
N ASP A 87 9.00 -2.92 0.64
CA ASP A 87 9.36 -2.51 1.99
C ASP A 87 8.25 -1.66 2.63
N ASP A 88 8.16 -1.71 3.96
CA ASP A 88 7.34 -0.80 4.76
C ASP A 88 8.17 0.43 5.17
N PRO A 89 7.83 1.64 4.68
CA PRO A 89 8.51 2.88 5.06
C PRO A 89 8.59 3.13 6.56
N PHE A 90 7.58 2.75 7.36
CA PHE A 90 7.63 2.93 8.80
C PHE A 90 8.73 2.09 9.44
N LEU A 91 8.86 0.82 9.05
CA LEU A 91 9.89 -0.07 9.57
C LEU A 91 11.30 0.39 9.15
N ILE A 92 11.48 0.81 7.89
CA ILE A 92 12.75 1.36 7.40
C ILE A 92 13.17 2.60 8.19
N LEU A 93 12.21 3.45 8.55
CA LEU A 93 12.44 4.67 9.33
C LEU A 93 12.51 4.42 10.86
N GLY A 94 12.42 3.16 11.31
CA GLY A 94 12.58 2.77 12.70
C GLY A 94 11.33 2.85 13.57
N PHE A 95 10.14 2.93 12.96
CA PHE A 95 8.85 2.87 13.66
C PHE A 95 8.33 1.43 13.70
N ASP A 96 8.70 0.69 14.74
CA ASP A 96 8.23 -0.67 15.00
C ASP A 96 7.61 -0.78 16.41
N PRO A 97 6.29 -1.03 16.54
CA PRO A 97 5.33 -1.22 15.43
C PRO A 97 4.98 0.09 14.72
N PRO A 98 4.47 0.03 13.47
CA PRO A 98 3.98 1.20 12.75
C PRO A 98 2.80 1.85 13.50
N PRO A 99 2.64 3.20 13.43
CA PRO A 99 1.56 3.89 14.16
C PRO A 99 0.17 3.46 13.66
N PRO A 100 -0.82 3.28 14.55
CA PRO A 100 -2.13 2.75 14.17
C PRO A 100 -2.96 3.74 13.35
N THR A 101 -3.74 3.22 12.41
CA THR A 101 -4.55 3.94 11.42
C THR A 101 -6.06 3.81 11.67
N ASP A 102 -6.50 2.71 12.29
CA ASP A 102 -7.91 2.43 12.59
C ASP A 102 -8.15 2.15 14.09
N PRO A 103 -9.26 2.61 14.67
CA PRO A 103 -10.13 3.69 14.17
C PRO A 103 -9.49 5.08 14.33
N ALA A 104 -9.98 6.08 13.61
CA ALA A 104 -9.42 7.43 13.63
C ALA A 104 -9.45 8.06 15.02
N ILE A 105 -10.49 7.74 15.80
CA ILE A 105 -10.64 8.11 17.22
C ILE A 105 -10.09 6.97 18.07
N ASN A 106 -9.04 7.25 18.86
CA ASN A 106 -8.33 6.25 19.68
C ASN A 106 -7.82 5.05 18.85
N PRO A 107 -6.91 5.26 17.88
CA PRO A 107 -6.45 4.22 16.98
C PRO A 107 -5.74 3.10 17.71
N GLN A 108 -5.98 1.87 17.27
CA GLN A 108 -5.49 0.65 17.91
C GLN A 108 -4.71 -0.26 16.97
N ILE A 109 -5.08 -0.30 15.69
CA ILE A 109 -4.51 -1.21 14.70
C ILE A 109 -3.96 -0.45 13.48
N HIS A 110 -2.98 -1.04 12.81
CA HIS A 110 -2.38 -0.53 11.58
C HIS A 110 -2.76 -1.45 10.43
N ILE A 111 -3.65 -0.99 9.54
CA ILE A 111 -4.17 -1.76 8.40
C ILE A 111 -4.12 -1.00 7.08
N ASP A 112 -3.91 0.31 7.14
CA ASP A 112 -3.68 1.16 5.98
C ASP A 112 -2.18 1.32 5.77
N ASN A 113 -1.68 0.99 4.58
CA ASN A 113 -0.25 0.97 4.29
C ASN A 113 0.06 1.75 3.00
N VAL A 114 1.31 2.20 2.88
CA VAL A 114 1.91 2.65 1.60
C VAL A 114 3.27 1.97 1.51
N PHE A 115 3.30 0.77 0.92
CA PHE A 115 4.53 0.02 0.70
C PHE A 115 5.29 0.57 -0.51
N THR A 116 6.60 0.33 -0.54
CA THR A 116 7.49 0.85 -1.60
C THR A 116 8.46 -0.19 -2.12
N ARG A 117 8.75 -0.17 -3.41
CA ARG A 117 9.74 -1.03 -4.07
C ARG A 117 10.72 -0.18 -4.86
N ALA A 118 12.02 -0.35 -4.60
CA ALA A 118 13.11 0.41 -5.20
C ALA A 118 12.98 1.94 -5.05
N LEU A 119 12.46 2.39 -3.91
CA LEU A 119 12.32 3.81 -3.54
C LEU A 119 12.87 4.01 -2.13
N ILE A 120 13.42 5.19 -1.85
CA ILE A 120 14.00 5.51 -0.55
C ILE A 120 13.00 6.34 0.26
N PRO A 121 12.45 5.83 1.38
CA PRO A 121 11.57 6.63 2.23
C PRO A 121 12.37 7.68 3.01
N VAL A 122 11.91 8.93 2.94
CA VAL A 122 12.47 10.08 3.66
C VAL A 122 11.69 10.35 4.94
N SER A 123 10.36 10.21 4.88
CA SER A 123 9.49 10.35 6.04
C SER A 123 8.22 9.51 5.88
N ALA A 124 7.61 9.13 7.01
CA ALA A 124 6.32 8.48 7.05
C ALA A 124 5.54 8.99 8.27
N VAL A 125 4.26 9.30 8.09
CA VAL A 125 3.40 9.83 9.15
C VAL A 125 1.97 9.34 9.00
N VAL A 126 1.36 8.98 10.13
CA VAL A 126 -0.10 8.81 10.24
C VAL A 126 -0.69 10.12 10.75
N LEU A 127 -1.48 10.79 9.93
CA LEU A 127 -2.03 12.09 10.29
C LEU A 127 -3.18 11.96 11.30
N PRO A 128 -3.24 12.80 12.35
CA PRO A 128 -4.34 12.79 13.32
C PRO A 128 -5.60 13.49 12.78
N SER A 129 -5.97 13.17 11.54
CA SER A 129 -7.19 13.68 10.88
C SER A 129 -8.40 12.84 11.29
N LEU A 130 -9.55 13.50 11.41
CA LEU A 130 -10.86 12.86 11.62
C LEU A 130 -11.78 13.04 10.40
N ALA A 131 -11.19 13.27 9.22
CA ALA A 131 -11.94 13.40 7.97
C ALA A 131 -12.54 12.07 7.49
N SER A 132 -12.01 10.95 7.97
CA SER A 132 -12.52 9.58 7.79
C SER A 132 -12.53 8.86 9.14
N ASP A 133 -13.16 7.70 9.19
CA ASP A 133 -13.04 6.73 10.27
C ASP A 133 -11.68 6.02 10.33
N HIS A 134 -10.86 6.12 9.29
CA HIS A 134 -9.44 5.76 9.25
C HIS A 134 -8.53 7.01 9.22
N ARG A 135 -7.28 6.88 9.67
CA ARG A 135 -6.26 7.92 9.55
C ARG A 135 -5.45 7.76 8.28
N MET A 136 -5.18 8.88 7.61
CA MET A 136 -4.36 8.91 6.40
C MET A 136 -2.89 8.62 6.72
N VAL A 137 -2.31 7.69 5.97
CA VAL A 137 -0.87 7.47 5.88
C VAL A 137 -0.29 8.39 4.81
N VAL A 138 0.80 9.08 5.12
CA VAL A 138 1.57 9.87 4.17
C VAL A 138 3.02 9.40 4.23
N VAL A 139 3.60 9.14 3.06
CA VAL A 139 5.01 8.78 2.91
C VAL A 139 5.66 9.75 1.94
N GLU A 140 6.81 10.29 2.31
CA GLU A 140 7.67 11.08 1.43
C GLU A 140 8.80 10.20 0.93
N LEU A 141 9.04 10.24 -0.38
CA LEU A 141 10.00 9.39 -1.07
C LEU A 141 11.03 10.25 -1.79
N ASP A 142 12.27 9.79 -1.75
CA ASP A 142 13.34 10.30 -2.61
C ASP A 142 13.36 9.52 -3.93
N PHE A 143 13.37 10.26 -5.03
CA PHE A 143 13.46 9.74 -6.40
C PHE A 143 14.84 9.94 -7.02
N ASP A 144 15.74 10.65 -6.34
CA ASP A 144 17.12 10.83 -6.78
C ASP A 144 17.91 9.55 -6.48
N MET A 145 17.74 8.56 -7.35
CA MET A 145 18.64 7.40 -7.40
C MET A 145 19.96 7.86 -8.05
N PRO A 146 21.13 7.51 -7.47
CA PRO A 146 22.43 7.86 -8.05
C PRO A 146 22.68 7.24 -9.44
#